data_AF-A0A094JAM4-F1
#
_entry.id   AF-A0A094JAM4-F1
#
_cell.length_a   1.000
_cell.length_b   1.000
_cell.length_c   1.000
_cell.angle_alpha   90.00
_cell.angle_beta   90.00
_cell.angle_gamma   90.00
#
_symmetry.space_group_name_H-M   'P 1'
#
loop_
_entity.id
_entity.type
_entity.pdbx_description
1 polymer ?
#
loop_
_entity_poly.entity_id
_entity_poly.type
_entity_poly.pdbx_seq_one_letter_code
_entity_poly.pdbx_strand_id
1 'polypeptide(L)'
;MTNALINFVAKLGSDITLQDPQALVQAAQAASLTEEQITALLNKETTTLAGKLNIRTEIVCMMLPAEDEPQPGEKPEEDEDAEKDASIKVA
;
A
#
# COMPACT_ATOMS: atom_id res chain seq x y z
N MET A 1 -9.78 -11.75 -6.35
CA MET A 1 -11.03 -11.43 -5.63
C MET A 1 -10.98 -9.97 -5.22
N THR A 2 -11.84 -9.13 -5.78
CA THR A 2 -11.94 -7.71 -5.43
C THR A 2 -12.65 -7.59 -4.08
N ASN A 3 -12.07 -6.84 -3.13
CA ASN A 3 -12.63 -6.67 -1.80
C ASN A 3 -13.85 -5.73 -1.86
N ALA A 4 -15.01 -6.17 -1.35
CA ALA A 4 -16.27 -5.41 -1.44
C ALA A 4 -16.14 -4.00 -0.83
N LEU A 5 -15.38 -3.87 0.27
CA LEU A 5 -15.11 -2.58 0.89
C LEU A 5 -14.27 -1.67 0.00
N ILE A 6 -13.25 -2.19 -0.70
CA ILE A 6 -12.42 -1.41 -1.64
C ILE A 6 -13.29 -0.86 -2.78
N ASN A 7 -14.10 -1.73 -3.39
CA ASN A 7 -14.99 -1.32 -4.49
C ASN A 7 -16.01 -0.27 -4.02
N PHE A 8 -16.54 -0.42 -2.81
CA PHE A 8 -17.49 0.52 -2.24
C PHE A 8 -16.85 1.89 -2.00
N VAL A 9 -15.64 1.93 -1.42
CA VAL A 9 -14.90 3.19 -1.19
C VAL A 9 -14.52 3.87 -2.51
N ALA A 10 -14.14 3.10 -3.54
CA ALA A 10 -13.90 3.65 -4.87
C ALA A 10 -15.17 4.29 -5.47
N LYS A 11 -16.32 3.63 -5.29
CA LYS A 11 -17.62 4.18 -5.71
C LYS A 11 -18.00 5.43 -4.90
N LEU A 12 -17.74 5.44 -3.60
CA LEU A 12 -18.00 6.58 -2.70
C LEU A 12 -17.28 7.86 -3.16
N GLY A 13 -16.05 7.73 -3.67
CA GLY A 13 -15.31 8.87 -4.23
C GLY A 13 -15.83 9.38 -5.58
N SER A 14 -16.60 8.56 -6.30
CA SER A 14 -17.07 8.85 -7.66
C SER A 14 -18.56 9.20 -7.73
N ASP A 15 -19.34 8.82 -6.72
CA ASP A 15 -20.80 8.95 -6.70
C ASP A 15 -21.23 9.94 -5.60
N ILE A 16 -21.65 11.14 -6.03
CA ILE A 16 -22.07 12.20 -5.11
C ILE A 16 -23.31 11.85 -4.30
N THR A 17 -24.13 10.90 -4.77
CA THR A 17 -25.36 10.50 -4.05
C THR A 17 -25.05 9.76 -2.76
N LEU A 18 -23.87 9.14 -2.68
CA LEU A 18 -23.40 8.42 -1.49
C LEU A 18 -22.81 9.33 -0.40
N GLN A 19 -22.80 10.65 -0.61
CA GLN A 19 -22.48 11.63 0.43
C GLN A 19 -23.59 11.75 1.48
N ASP A 20 -24.83 11.38 1.11
CA ASP A 20 -25.94 11.32 2.05
C ASP A 20 -25.81 10.08 2.97
N PRO A 21 -25.89 10.23 4.31
CA PRO A 21 -25.73 9.12 5.24
C PRO A 21 -26.74 7.98 5.05
N GLN A 22 -27.98 8.27 4.68
CA GLN A 22 -29.00 7.23 4.48
C GLN A 22 -28.74 6.46 3.18
N ALA A 23 -28.41 7.17 2.10
CA ALA A 23 -28.03 6.56 0.83
C ALA A 23 -26.78 5.69 0.97
N LEU A 24 -25.79 6.14 1.74
CA LEU A 24 -24.57 5.39 2.05
C LEU A 24 -24.91 4.07 2.75
N VAL A 25 -25.71 4.09 3.82
CA VAL A 25 -26.06 2.88 4.59
C VAL A 25 -26.77 1.86 3.71
N GLN A 26 -27.77 2.29 2.93
CA GLN A 26 -28.51 1.39 2.05
C GLN A 26 -27.60 0.76 0.99
N ALA A 27 -26.75 1.57 0.36
CA ALA A 27 -25.82 1.09 -0.65
C ALA A 27 -24.76 0.15 -0.05
N ALA A 28 -24.28 0.43 1.16
CA ALA A 28 -23.28 -0.39 1.84
C ALA A 28 -23.85 -1.74 2.30
N GLN A 29 -25.10 -1.76 2.77
CA GLN A 29 -25.84 -2.99 3.08
C GLN A 29 -26.06 -3.82 1.81
N ALA A 30 -26.47 -3.20 0.70
CA ALA A 30 -26.63 -3.88 -0.58
C ALA A 30 -25.31 -4.47 -1.10
N ALA A 31 -24.18 -3.82 -0.81
CA ALA A 31 -22.84 -4.31 -1.12
C ALA A 31 -22.32 -5.35 -0.09
N SER A 32 -23.15 -5.79 0.85
CA SER A 32 -22.82 -6.79 1.88
C SER A 32 -21.64 -6.39 2.79
N LEU A 33 -21.50 -5.10 3.09
CA LEU A 33 -20.56 -4.64 4.09
C LEU A 33 -21.05 -5.00 5.50
N THR A 34 -20.12 -5.26 6.42
CA THR A 34 -20.46 -5.54 7.81
C THR A 34 -20.90 -4.26 8.53
N GLU A 35 -21.68 -4.39 9.60
CA GLU A 35 -22.10 -3.23 10.43
C GLU A 35 -20.92 -2.41 10.92
N GLU A 36 -19.81 -3.07 11.29
CA GLU A 36 -18.57 -2.43 11.70
C GLU A 36 -17.96 -1.58 10.56
N GLN A 37 -17.97 -2.09 9.33
CA GLN A 37 -17.49 -1.34 8.16
C GLN A 37 -18.39 -0.15 7.84
N ILE A 38 -19.72 -0.32 7.92
CA ILE A 38 -20.69 0.75 7.69
C ILE A 38 -20.52 1.86 8.74
N THR A 39 -20.33 1.49 10.00
CA THR A 39 -20.09 2.43 11.10
C THR A 39 -18.79 3.20 10.90
N ALA A 40 -17.71 2.51 10.53
CA ALA A 40 -16.42 3.14 10.23
C ALA A 40 -16.51 4.11 9.04
N LEU A 41 -17.31 3.79 8.01
CA LEU A 41 -17.56 4.68 6.87
C LEU A 41 -18.35 5.94 7.28
N LEU A 42 -19.42 5.79 8.08
CA LEU A 42 -20.23 6.91 8.56
C LEU A 42 -19.44 7.86 9.46
N ASN A 43 -18.65 7.31 10.38
CA ASN A 43 -17.84 8.07 11.32
C ASN A 43 -16.54 8.60 10.71
N LYS A 44 -16.24 8.25 9.45
CA LYS A 44 -14.98 8.58 8.77
C LYS A 44 -13.74 8.12 9.55
N GLU A 45 -13.81 6.93 10.14
CA GLU A 45 -12.73 6.34 10.93
C GLU A 45 -11.59 5.85 10.05
N THR A 46 -10.68 6.76 9.68
CA THR A 46 -9.57 6.52 8.76
C THR A 46 -8.64 5.40 9.22
N THR A 47 -8.32 5.32 10.52
CA THR A 47 -7.45 4.26 11.08
C THR A 47 -8.09 2.88 10.95
N THR A 48 -9.37 2.74 11.32
CA THR A 48 -10.14 1.49 11.20
C THR A 48 -10.24 1.06 9.75
N LEU A 49 -10.58 1.99 8.85
CA LEU A 49 -10.69 1.73 7.42
C LEU A 49 -9.34 1.35 6.80
N ALA A 50 -8.24 2.02 7.16
CA ALA A 50 -6.91 1.69 6.65
C ALA A 50 -6.49 0.25 7.00
N GLY A 51 -6.75 -0.19 8.23
CA GLY A 51 -6.51 -1.57 8.66
C GLY A 51 -7.34 -2.58 7.86
N LYS A 52 -8.63 -2.29 7.62
CA LYS A 52 -9.53 -3.17 6.83
C LYS A 52 -9.22 -3.17 5.33
N LEU A 53 -8.69 -2.06 4.81
CA LEU A 53 -8.32 -1.89 3.41
C LEU A 53 -6.89 -2.38 3.09
N ASN A 54 -6.14 -2.83 4.11
CA ASN A 54 -4.74 -3.28 3.99
C ASN A 54 -3.86 -2.27 3.22
N ILE A 55 -4.07 -0.97 3.50
CA ILE A 55 -3.29 0.10 2.87
C ILE A 55 -1.87 0.02 3.44
N ARG A 56 -0.90 -0.32 2.60
CA ARG A 56 0.52 -0.22 2.96
C ARG A 56 0.97 1.22 2.75
N THR A 57 1.24 1.92 3.85
CA THR A 57 1.63 3.33 3.83
C THR A 57 3.07 3.55 3.33
N GLU A 58 3.88 2.50 3.26
CA GLU A 58 5.29 2.61 2.87
C GLU A 58 5.53 2.04 1.47
N ILE A 59 5.49 2.91 0.47
CA ILE A 59 6.11 2.64 -0.84
C ILE A 59 7.44 3.38 -0.83
N VAL A 60 8.51 2.67 -0.50
CA VAL A 60 9.88 3.22 -0.53
C VAL A 60 10.44 3.02 -1.93
N CYS A 61 10.54 4.09 -2.70
CA CYS A 61 11.32 4.10 -3.93
C CYS A 61 12.76 4.52 -3.59
N MET A 62 13.68 3.55 -3.56
CA MET A 62 15.11 3.88 -3.52
C MET A 62 15.53 4.39 -4.90
N MET A 63 15.85 5.68 -4.99
CA MET A 63 16.57 6.24 -6.13
C MET A 63 18.06 6.03 -5.85
N LEU A 64 18.66 5.03 -6.49
CA LEU A 64 20.11 4.91 -6.53
C LEU A 64 20.64 5.91 -7.57
N PRO A 65 21.72 6.64 -7.29
CA PRO A 65 22.43 7.33 -8.35
C PRO A 65 22.79 6.31 -9.44
N ALA A 66 22.73 6.73 -10.70
CA ALA A 66 23.29 5.92 -11.77
C ALA A 66 24.75 5.64 -11.42
N GLU A 67 25.21 4.39 -11.58
CA GLU A 67 26.64 4.13 -11.61
C GLU A 67 27.20 5.05 -12.70
N ASP A 68 28.08 5.99 -12.32
CA ASP A 68 28.74 6.87 -13.27
C ASP A 68 29.26 5.99 -14.42
N GLU A 69 28.90 6.33 -15.66
CA GLU A 69 29.57 5.73 -16.81
C GLU A 69 31.08 5.89 -16.58
N PRO A 70 31.88 4.83 -16.71
CA PRO A 70 33.31 4.91 -16.45
C PRO A 70 33.89 6.06 -17.26
N GLN A 71 34.41 7.08 -16.57
CA GLN A 71 35.08 8.18 -17.25
C GLN A 71 36.28 7.58 -17.99
N PRO A 72 36.51 7.96 -19.27
CA PRO A 72 37.66 7.46 -20.02
C PRO A 72 38.95 7.87 -19.32
N GLY A 73 39.52 6.96 -18.51
CA GLY A 73 40.74 7.20 -17.74
C GLY A 73 40.88 6.40 -16.43
N GLU A 74 39.82 5.83 -15.88
CA GLU A 74 39.94 4.98 -14.69
C GLU A 74 40.47 3.60 -15.08
N LYS A 75 41.62 3.23 -14.51
CA LYS A 75 42.18 1.89 -14.64
C LYS A 75 41.34 0.93 -13.80
N PRO A 76 41.07 -0.28 -14.28
CA PRO A 76 40.36 -1.27 -13.48
C PRO A 76 41.20 -1.58 -12.24
N GLU A 77 40.64 -1.35 -11.06
CA GLU A 77 41.14 -1.99 -9.84
C GLU A 77 40.88 -3.49 -9.99
N GLU A 78 41.94 -4.28 -9.83
CA GLU A 78 41.90 -5.73 -9.91
C GLU A 78 40.98 -6.29 -8.80
N ASP A 79 40.05 -7.16 -9.20
CA ASP A 79 39.25 -8.01 -8.32
C ASP A 79 40.17 -8.78 -7.34
N GLU A 80 40.14 -8.41 -6.06
CA GLU A 80 40.46 -9.36 -4.98
C GLU A 80 39.15 -10.03 -4.51
N ASP A 81 38.90 -11.14 -5.17
CA ASP A 81 38.17 -12.31 -4.72
C ASP A 81 37.98 -12.40 -3.19
N ALA A 82 36.72 -12.27 -2.74
CA ALA A 82 36.32 -12.71 -1.41
C ALA A 82 34.91 -13.30 -1.44
N GLU A 83 34.78 -14.39 -2.17
CA GLU A 83 33.72 -15.37 -1.98
C GLU A 83 33.80 -15.93 -0.54
N LYS A 84 32.94 -15.47 0.38
CA LYS A 84 32.59 -16.23 1.60
C LYS A 84 31.12 -16.06 1.99
N ASP A 85 30.33 -16.97 1.45
CA ASP A 85 29.51 -17.95 2.17
C ASP A 85 28.75 -17.49 3.43
N ALA A 86 27.43 -17.71 3.37
CA ALA A 86 26.51 -17.60 4.47
C ALA A 86 26.93 -18.47 5.67
N SER A 87 27.06 -17.88 6.86
CA SER A 87 26.90 -18.63 8.11
C SER A 87 26.48 -17.73 9.26
N ILE A 88 25.23 -17.95 9.68
CA ILE A 88 24.68 -17.67 11.01
C ILE A 88 25.68 -18.05 12.11
N LYS A 89 25.89 -17.17 13.09
CA LYS A 89 25.71 -17.46 14.53
C LYS A 89 25.81 -16.21 15.41
N VAL A 90 24.71 -16.02 16.14
CA VAL A 90 24.62 -15.42 17.48
C VAL A 90 25.79 -15.83 18.38
N ALA A 91 26.42 -14.84 19.02
CA ALA A 91 26.81 -14.86 20.44
C ALA A 91 27.19 -13.44 20.88
#